data_AF-A0A1A2SAI8-F1
#
_entry.id   AF-A0A1A2SAI8-F1
#
_cell.length_a   1.000
_cell.length_b   1.000
_cell.length_c   1.000
_cell.angle_alpha   90.00
_cell.angle_beta   90.00
_cell.angle_gamma   90.00
#
_symmetry.space_group_name_H-M   'P 1'
#
loop_
_entity.id
_entity.type
_entity.pdbx_description
1 polymer ?
#
loop_
_entity_poly.entity_id
_entity_poly.type
_entity_poly.pdbx_seq_one_letter_code
_entity_poly.pdbx_strand_id
1 'polypeptide(L)'
;MLAAGIACAPLAQADPNQADLSKPFSVAGGPFIGQWGAHGESVTVNADGSGVETARRGTINFQLGSVQTSTNPWDTAYGNVTSGFLERGAFVTLQLVDGGQGMSFSAGGGDNGFPFCKIVNGSKVNSYDCGA
;
A
#
# COMPACT_ATOMS: atom_id res chain seq x y z
N MET A 1 -46.83 24.18 -17.46
CA MET A 1 -46.70 23.64 -16.10
C MET A 1 -45.50 22.71 -16.09
N LEU A 2 -44.55 22.94 -15.17
CA LEU A 2 -43.28 22.24 -15.05
C LEU A 2 -43.47 20.79 -14.57
N ALA A 3 -42.87 19.83 -15.28
CA ALA A 3 -42.62 18.49 -14.72
C ALA A 3 -41.27 18.53 -14.01
N ALA A 4 -41.30 18.37 -12.68
CA ALA A 4 -40.13 18.33 -11.82
C ALA A 4 -39.30 17.06 -12.06
N GLY A 5 -37.99 17.24 -12.15
CA GLY A 5 -37.03 16.22 -12.53
C GLY A 5 -36.75 15.19 -11.44
N ILE A 6 -36.62 13.94 -11.90
CA ILE A 6 -35.70 12.97 -11.30
C ILE A 6 -34.78 12.58 -12.46
N ALA A 7 -33.66 13.28 -12.60
CA ALA A 7 -32.54 12.77 -13.35
C ALA A 7 -31.46 12.47 -12.31
N CYS A 8 -31.38 11.20 -11.92
CA CYS A 8 -30.14 10.66 -11.38
C CYS A 8 -29.02 11.09 -12.34
N ALA A 9 -28.11 11.95 -11.88
CA ALA A 9 -26.92 12.24 -12.63
C ALA A 9 -26.23 10.88 -12.89
N PRO A 10 -25.91 10.53 -14.15
CA PRO A 10 -25.11 9.36 -14.39
C PRO A 10 -23.77 9.60 -13.69
N LEU A 11 -23.50 8.83 -12.65
CA LEU A 11 -22.15 8.67 -12.15
C LEU A 11 -21.33 8.22 -13.35
N ALA A 12 -20.42 9.09 -13.77
CA ALA A 12 -19.58 8.88 -14.94
C ALA A 12 -18.98 7.47 -14.87
N GLN A 13 -19.25 6.69 -15.91
CA GLN A 13 -18.68 5.37 -16.10
C GLN A 13 -17.16 5.52 -16.13
N ALA A 14 -16.47 4.89 -15.18
CA ALA A 14 -15.02 4.80 -15.21
C ALA A 14 -14.59 4.23 -16.58
N ASP A 15 -13.56 4.82 -17.17
CA ASP A 15 -13.05 4.50 -18.51
C ASP A 15 -12.97 2.97 -18.72
N PRO A 16 -13.47 2.42 -19.85
CA PRO A 16 -13.62 0.96 -20.07
C PRO A 16 -12.32 0.14 -20.11
N ASN A 17 -11.17 0.73 -19.74
CA ASN A 17 -9.86 0.06 -19.67
C ASN A 17 -9.18 0.12 -18.28
N GLN A 18 -9.81 0.67 -17.23
CA GLN A 18 -9.23 0.68 -15.88
C GLN A 18 -9.60 -0.52 -15.01
N ALA A 19 -10.55 -1.35 -15.43
CA ALA A 19 -11.01 -2.51 -14.67
C ALA A 19 -10.04 -3.70 -14.68
N ASP A 20 -8.91 -3.63 -15.42
CA ASP A 20 -8.09 -4.80 -15.75
C ASP A 20 -6.59 -4.67 -15.41
N LEU A 21 -6.19 -3.70 -14.56
CA LEU A 21 -4.78 -3.49 -14.18
C LEU A 21 -4.41 -3.96 -12.77
N SER A 22 -5.38 -4.45 -11.99
CA SER A 22 -5.12 -4.99 -10.65
C SER A 22 -5.03 -6.51 -10.66
N LYS A 23 -3.87 -7.05 -10.29
CA LYS A 23 -3.66 -8.49 -10.08
C LYS A 23 -3.92 -8.85 -8.62
N PRO A 24 -4.37 -10.07 -8.30
CA PRO A 24 -4.39 -10.55 -6.93
C PRO A 24 -2.99 -10.46 -6.30
N PHE A 25 -2.91 -10.16 -5.01
CA PHE A 25 -1.60 -10.12 -4.31
C PHE A 25 -0.85 -11.45 -4.41
N SER A 26 -1.56 -12.58 -4.41
CA SER A 26 -0.98 -13.92 -4.61
C SER A 26 -0.25 -14.08 -5.96
N VAL A 27 -0.53 -13.24 -6.94
CA VAL A 27 0.07 -13.29 -8.28
C VAL A 27 1.18 -12.26 -8.45
N ALA A 28 1.02 -11.05 -7.89
CA ALA A 28 1.91 -9.92 -8.15
C ALA A 28 2.56 -9.30 -6.89
N GLY A 29 2.29 -9.85 -5.71
CA GLY A 29 2.78 -9.34 -4.43
C GLY A 29 4.25 -9.61 -4.14
N GLY A 30 4.89 -10.50 -4.91
CA GLY A 30 6.29 -10.94 -4.75
C GLY A 30 7.28 -9.83 -4.34
N PRO A 31 7.34 -8.72 -5.07
CA PRO A 31 8.24 -7.60 -4.77
C PRO A 31 8.06 -6.96 -3.39
N PHE A 32 6.83 -6.92 -2.86
CA PHE A 32 6.49 -6.31 -1.57
C PHE A 32 6.84 -7.20 -0.38
N ILE A 33 6.96 -8.52 -0.60
CA ILE A 33 7.25 -9.49 0.45
C ILE A 33 8.64 -9.21 1.06
N GLY A 34 8.70 -9.29 2.39
CA GLY A 34 9.93 -9.16 3.16
C GLY A 34 9.80 -8.17 4.31
N GLN A 35 10.95 -7.79 4.84
CA GLN A 35 11.08 -6.80 5.91
C GLN A 35 11.51 -5.47 5.33
N TRP A 36 10.94 -4.41 5.87
CA TRP A 36 11.18 -3.03 5.47
C TRP A 36 11.36 -2.18 6.72
N GLY A 37 12.27 -1.21 6.70
CA GLY A 37 12.53 -0.35 7.86
C GLY A 37 12.91 1.07 7.51
N ALA A 38 12.45 2.02 8.32
CA ALA A 38 12.83 3.42 8.27
C ALA A 38 12.86 4.00 9.69
N HIS A 39 13.86 4.80 10.01
CA HIS A 39 14.13 5.34 11.35
C HIS A 39 13.97 4.28 12.46
N GLY A 40 12.86 4.31 13.21
CA GLY A 40 12.50 3.36 14.26
C GLY A 40 11.20 2.59 13.97
N GLU A 41 10.76 2.58 12.72
CA GLU A 41 9.55 1.95 12.23
C GLU A 41 9.89 0.76 11.33
N SER A 42 9.02 -0.24 11.31
CA SER A 42 9.21 -1.43 10.48
C SER A 42 7.91 -1.94 9.89
N VAL A 43 7.98 -2.42 8.66
CA VAL A 43 6.89 -3.13 7.99
C VAL A 43 7.38 -4.52 7.61
N THR A 44 6.60 -5.54 7.93
CA THR A 44 6.80 -6.90 7.42
C THR A 44 5.60 -7.28 6.56
N VAL A 45 5.87 -7.84 5.38
CA VAL A 45 4.86 -8.36 4.45
C VAL A 45 5.15 -9.82 4.19
N ASN A 46 4.16 -10.68 4.44
CA ASN A 46 4.23 -12.11 4.22
C ASN A 46 3.72 -12.49 2.82
N ALA A 47 4.00 -13.72 2.40
CA ALA A 47 3.64 -14.21 1.07
C ALA A 47 2.13 -14.31 0.81
N ASP A 48 1.33 -14.42 1.86
CA ASP A 48 -0.14 -14.42 1.79
C ASP A 48 -0.74 -13.00 1.78
N GLY A 49 0.10 -11.95 1.79
CA GLY A 49 -0.32 -10.56 1.83
C GLY A 49 -0.67 -10.05 3.23
N SER A 50 -0.62 -10.89 4.26
CA SER A 50 -0.68 -10.42 5.63
C SER A 50 0.56 -9.59 5.95
N GLY A 51 0.41 -8.58 6.77
CA GLY A 51 1.54 -7.77 7.18
C GLY A 51 1.34 -7.06 8.50
N VAL A 52 2.45 -6.58 9.02
CA VAL A 52 2.54 -5.90 10.30
C VAL A 52 3.35 -4.64 10.10
N GLU A 53 2.80 -3.51 10.50
CA GLU A 53 3.54 -2.26 10.66
C GLU A 53 3.70 -1.97 12.16
N THR A 54 4.88 -1.53 12.56
CA THR A 54 5.19 -1.13 13.93
C THR A 54 5.84 0.24 13.91
N ALA A 55 5.18 1.20 14.54
CA ALA A 55 5.65 2.55 14.78
C ALA A 55 5.59 2.89 16.27
N ARG A 56 6.05 4.10 16.62
CA ARG A 56 6.00 4.61 18.00
C ARG A 56 4.59 4.62 18.60
N ARG A 57 3.55 4.76 17.78
CA ARG A 57 2.15 4.83 18.22
C ARG A 57 1.57 3.44 18.53
N GLY A 58 2.25 2.38 18.11
CA GLY A 58 1.83 1.00 18.27
C GLY A 58 1.96 0.21 16.97
N THR A 59 1.33 -0.95 16.96
CA THR A 59 1.35 -1.89 15.83
C THR A 59 0.00 -1.92 15.14
N ILE A 60 0.00 -2.04 13.81
CA ILE A 60 -1.16 -2.46 13.02
C ILE A 60 -0.86 -3.77 12.30
N ASN A 61 -1.90 -4.58 12.16
CA ASN A 61 -1.91 -5.72 11.27
C ASN A 61 -2.78 -5.35 10.06
N PHE A 62 -2.36 -5.73 8.86
CA PHE A 62 -3.09 -5.46 7.63
C PHE A 62 -3.11 -6.70 6.72
N GLN A 63 -3.97 -6.65 5.71
CA GLN A 63 -4.07 -7.65 4.67
C GLN A 63 -4.13 -6.98 3.30
N LEU A 64 -3.15 -7.29 2.46
CA LEU A 64 -3.11 -6.89 1.05
C LEU A 64 -3.94 -7.86 0.21
N GLY A 65 -4.71 -7.31 -0.72
CA GLY A 65 -5.61 -8.07 -1.59
C GLY A 65 -5.25 -7.98 -3.07
N SER A 66 -4.76 -6.82 -3.52
CA SER A 66 -4.47 -6.57 -4.92
C SER A 66 -3.21 -5.74 -5.12
N VAL A 67 -2.66 -5.83 -6.31
CA VAL A 67 -1.53 -5.02 -6.78
C VAL A 67 -1.93 -4.41 -8.11
N GLN A 68 -1.95 -3.09 -8.18
CA GLN A 68 -1.97 -2.40 -9.45
C GLN A 68 -0.55 -2.37 -10.00
N THR A 69 -0.32 -3.11 -11.08
CA THR A 69 0.95 -3.06 -11.78
C THR A 69 0.93 -1.87 -12.72
N SER A 70 1.86 -0.93 -12.54
CA SER A 70 1.95 0.27 -13.38
C SER A 70 3.33 0.36 -14.02
N THR A 71 3.37 0.74 -15.29
CA THR A 71 4.63 1.09 -15.96
C THR A 71 5.11 2.49 -15.60
N ASN A 72 4.31 3.29 -14.86
CA ASN A 72 4.72 4.64 -14.44
C ASN A 72 3.86 5.18 -13.26
N PRO A 73 4.45 5.63 -12.14
CA PRO A 73 5.86 5.52 -11.78
C PRO A 73 6.20 4.15 -11.18
N TRP A 74 5.29 3.49 -10.44
CA TRP A 74 5.61 2.26 -9.70
C TRP A 74 4.38 1.38 -9.40
N ASP A 75 4.64 0.10 -9.13
CA ASP A 75 3.63 -0.85 -8.65
C ASP A 75 3.13 -0.47 -7.26
N THR A 76 1.82 -0.61 -7.03
CA THR A 76 1.17 -0.31 -5.75
C THR A 76 0.31 -1.47 -5.27
N ALA A 77 0.56 -1.96 -4.06
CA ALA A 77 -0.26 -2.94 -3.38
C ALA A 77 -1.29 -2.27 -2.48
N TYR A 78 -2.49 -2.84 -2.44
CA TYR A 78 -3.64 -2.31 -1.73
C TYR A 78 -4.20 -3.34 -0.76
N GLY A 79 -4.64 -2.85 0.38
CA GLY A 79 -5.20 -3.68 1.44
C GLY A 79 -5.89 -2.85 2.51
N ASN A 80 -6.27 -3.51 3.60
CA ASN A 80 -6.93 -2.87 4.73
C ASN A 80 -6.32 -3.33 6.06
N VAL A 81 -6.41 -2.48 7.08
CA VAL A 81 -6.09 -2.83 8.48
C VAL A 81 -7.06 -3.90 8.99
N THR A 82 -6.54 -4.94 9.63
CA THR A 82 -7.31 -6.04 10.23
C THR A 82 -7.37 -5.93 11.76
N SER A 83 -6.37 -5.34 12.40
CA SER A 83 -6.35 -5.01 13.83
C SER A 83 -5.22 -4.04 14.18
N GLY A 84 -5.23 -3.45 15.38
CA GLY A 84 -4.16 -2.57 15.88
C GLY A 84 -4.67 -1.24 16.42
N PHE A 85 -3.80 -0.23 16.44
CA PHE A 85 -4.17 1.11 16.93
C PHE A 85 -4.99 1.93 15.90
N LEU A 86 -4.91 1.60 14.61
CA LEU A 86 -5.79 2.15 13.59
C LEU A 86 -7.10 1.37 13.50
N GLU A 87 -8.14 2.05 13.00
CA GLU A 87 -9.46 1.45 12.79
C GLU A 87 -9.40 0.26 11.83
N ARG A 88 -10.05 -0.84 12.18
CA ARG A 88 -10.22 -1.99 11.28
C ARG A 88 -10.95 -1.55 10.02
N GLY A 89 -10.42 -1.90 8.86
CA GLY A 89 -10.96 -1.48 7.57
C GLY A 89 -10.34 -0.20 7.02
N ALA A 90 -9.50 0.51 7.81
CA ALA A 90 -8.71 1.61 7.28
C ALA A 90 -7.85 1.15 6.11
N PHE A 91 -7.81 1.95 5.06
CA PHE A 91 -7.12 1.62 3.82
C PHE A 91 -5.59 1.60 4.00
N VAL A 92 -4.92 0.66 3.34
CA VAL A 92 -3.47 0.49 3.36
C VAL A 92 -2.95 0.49 1.91
N THR A 93 -1.87 1.23 1.69
CA THR A 93 -1.17 1.31 0.40
C THR A 93 0.32 1.10 0.62
N LEU A 94 0.91 0.21 -0.17
CA LEU A 94 2.36 0.06 -0.29
C LEU A 94 2.72 0.37 -1.74
N GLN A 95 3.56 1.37 -1.97
CA GLN A 95 4.08 1.70 -3.29
C GLN A 95 5.58 1.43 -3.30
N LEU A 96 6.04 0.61 -4.24
CA LEU A 96 7.49 0.46 -4.45
C LEU A 96 8.05 1.76 -4.98
N VAL A 97 9.27 2.12 -4.59
CA VAL A 97 10.00 3.27 -5.12
C VAL A 97 11.45 2.88 -5.32
N ASP A 98 12.25 3.74 -5.96
CA ASP A 98 13.70 3.51 -6.15
C ASP A 98 14.00 2.13 -6.78
N GLY A 99 13.28 1.79 -7.86
CA GLY A 99 13.47 0.51 -8.54
C GLY A 99 13.11 -0.73 -7.69
N GLY A 100 12.32 -0.56 -6.64
CA GLY A 100 11.92 -1.64 -5.71
C GLY A 100 12.85 -1.82 -4.50
N GLN A 101 13.81 -0.91 -4.30
CA GLN A 101 14.67 -0.90 -3.12
C GLN A 101 14.06 -0.12 -1.96
N GLY A 102 13.13 0.80 -2.27
CA GLY A 102 12.32 1.52 -1.31
C GLY A 102 10.84 1.16 -1.38
N MET A 103 10.11 1.46 -0.31
CA MET A 103 8.66 1.30 -0.24
C MET A 103 8.02 2.46 0.54
N SER A 104 7.14 3.22 -0.09
CA SER A 104 6.24 4.13 0.61
C SER A 104 5.09 3.34 1.21
N PHE A 105 4.86 3.50 2.50
CA PHE A 105 3.76 2.86 3.22
C PHE A 105 2.81 3.94 3.72
N SER A 106 1.51 3.75 3.53
CA SER A 106 0.48 4.60 4.12
C SER A 106 -0.68 3.76 4.64
N ALA A 107 -1.21 4.12 5.80
CA ALA A 107 -2.36 3.47 6.43
C ALA A 107 -3.33 4.50 7.01
N GLY A 108 -4.61 4.40 6.69
CA GLY A 108 -5.64 5.35 7.13
C GLY A 108 -5.43 6.78 6.62
N GLY A 109 -4.68 6.96 5.52
CA GLY A 109 -4.24 8.27 5.03
C GLY A 109 -3.09 8.89 5.83
N GLY A 110 -2.52 8.14 6.78
CA GLY A 110 -1.37 8.52 7.60
C GLY A 110 -0.03 8.06 7.01
N ASP A 111 0.93 8.96 7.19
CA ASP A 111 2.35 9.08 6.81
C ASP A 111 2.82 8.66 5.41
N ASN A 112 3.51 9.59 4.74
CA ASN A 112 4.18 9.48 3.43
C ASN A 112 5.52 10.24 3.47
N GLY A 113 6.06 10.53 4.65
CA GLY A 113 7.19 11.46 4.80
C GLY A 113 8.54 10.95 4.28
N PHE A 114 8.74 9.63 4.21
CA PHE A 114 9.97 8.98 3.77
C PHE A 114 9.70 7.52 3.35
N PRO A 115 10.50 6.95 2.43
CA PRO A 115 10.37 5.55 2.06
C PRO A 115 11.04 4.62 3.09
N PHE A 116 10.46 3.42 3.25
CA PHE A 116 11.07 2.30 3.97
C PHE A 116 12.10 1.60 3.09
N CYS A 117 13.20 1.16 3.69
CA CYS A 117 14.24 0.38 3.03
C CYS A 117 13.97 -1.10 3.14
N LYS A 118 14.19 -1.85 2.06
CA LYS A 118 14.23 -3.30 2.15
C LYS A 118 15.37 -3.74 3.09
N ILE A 119 15.06 -4.66 4.00
CA ILE A 119 16.01 -5.27 4.92
C ILE A 119 16.37 -6.66 4.40
N VAL A 120 17.65 -6.89 4.16
CA VAL A 120 18.20 -8.18 3.72
C VAL A 120 19.34 -8.55 4.67
N ASN A 121 19.31 -9.75 5.25
CA ASN A 121 20.30 -10.20 6.23
C ASN A 121 20.52 -9.22 7.40
N GLY A 122 19.44 -8.56 7.86
CA GLY A 122 19.46 -7.59 8.95
C GLY A 122 20.01 -6.20 8.59
N SER A 123 20.37 -5.95 7.33
CA SER A 123 20.88 -4.66 6.86
C SER A 123 19.95 -4.01 5.84
N LYS A 124 19.84 -2.67 5.87
CA LYS A 124 19.10 -1.90 4.85
C LYS A 124 19.86 -1.96 3.51
N VAL A 125 19.17 -2.30 2.43
CA VAL A 125 19.79 -2.40 1.09
C VAL A 125 20.27 -1.04 0.57
N ASN A 126 19.55 0.05 0.86
CA ASN A 126 19.92 1.41 0.45
C ASN A 126 19.68 2.44 1.56
N SER A 127 20.52 2.45 2.60
CA SER A 127 20.31 3.29 3.79
C SER A 127 20.33 4.82 3.55
N TYR A 128 20.80 5.29 2.39
CA TYR A 128 20.90 6.72 2.09
C TYR A 128 19.57 7.35 1.68
N ASP A 129 18.69 6.56 1.04
CA ASP A 129 17.42 7.05 0.48
C ASP A 129 16.21 6.81 1.38
N CYS A 130 16.40 6.04 2.46
CA CYS A 130 15.37 5.78 3.45
C CYS A 130 15.66 6.60 4.70
N GLY A 131 14.63 7.21 5.27
CA GLY A 131 14.73 7.98 6.51
C GLY A 131 15.65 7.29 7.54
N ALA A 132 16.85 7.83 7.70
CA ALA A 132 17.84 7.43 8.69
C ALA A 132 17.82 8.49 9.79
#